data_AF-A0A1W9HHN4-F1
#
_entry.id   AF-A0A1W9HHN4-F1
#
_cell.length_a   1.000
_cell.length_b   1.000
_cell.length_c   1.000
_cell.angle_alpha   90.00
_cell.angle_beta   90.00
_cell.angle_gamma   90.00
#
_symmetry.space_group_name_H-M   'P 1'
#
loop_
_entity.id
_entity.type
_entity.pdbx_description
1 polymer ?
#
loop_
_entity_poly.entity_id
_entity_poly.type
_entity_poly.pdbx_seq_one_letter_code
_entity_poly.pdbx_strand_id
1 'polypeptide(L)'
;MRGTFVVVEMNRVSLIFAFLSVFSVPALAQNKSCQGLFSPTPLLLSQLRFPENTNLDQNPKDFFQYGFEIEYVLNESGALLKDYIPPVYEHNLTVKKWTEDLTDEQRVDFVKKNLKALFPETKKPGKLILRDNSPLKLMVNSTLILDETGNLEIVSKVANSLEEVKHFLGIAFSRYGAGSAQLTLSLPRSAFFNKELATNVGFFKFLHDQDTLNKLVLGFSRYKTNLSEEVAKSFNHSHLGPMTLLRQKMLEQYLMLNSQGLFLDGKPRTDISNQQYSFKYIGGSVYRPDITKARVLIETRDAHKNLKLLFSRVERNTQLLSVNRDVFASAASLLPFDPEISFEKLPPKVKEMLITVFPNKLKSDLTYLGTELESLSVYRNFAWPLRDWTGHFEFLKIHGLKELVAEKQQQYVKDLESIANLFYSNALDSKSASVMVQGALAKFAAESALSDAFNQWLEKQSRIETK
;
A
#
# COMPACT_ATOMS: atom_id res chain seq x y z
N MET A 1 -2.29 35.30 78.28
CA MET A 1 -1.82 36.59 77.77
C MET A 1 -2.66 36.96 76.55
N ARG A 2 -2.95 38.25 76.39
CA ARG A 2 -3.54 38.91 75.21
C ARG A 2 -3.06 38.22 73.92
N GLY A 3 -3.85 37.96 72.89
CA GLY A 3 -5.09 38.58 72.45
C GLY A 3 -5.00 38.73 70.93
N THR A 4 -6.12 38.48 70.27
CA THR A 4 -6.54 39.04 68.98
C THR A 4 -6.21 38.28 67.69
N PHE A 5 -7.33 37.91 67.08
CA PHE A 5 -7.63 37.37 65.77
C PHE A 5 -7.32 38.35 64.63
N VAL A 6 -7.12 37.83 63.42
CA VAL A 6 -7.83 38.34 62.23
C VAL A 6 -8.41 37.15 61.46
N VAL A 7 -9.73 37.12 61.51
CA VAL A 7 -10.69 36.43 60.64
C VAL A 7 -10.79 37.20 59.32
N VAL A 8 -10.98 36.51 58.20
CA VAL A 8 -11.99 36.75 57.14
C VAL A 8 -11.88 35.51 56.24
N GLU A 9 -12.72 34.49 56.48
CA GLU A 9 -14.06 34.32 55.87
C GLU A 9 -13.93 33.78 54.43
N MET A 10 -14.78 32.90 53.90
CA MET A 10 -15.93 32.09 54.32
C MET A 10 -16.36 31.47 52.97
N ASN A 11 -16.64 30.18 52.78
CA ASN A 11 -17.88 29.46 53.12
C ASN A 11 -17.69 28.06 52.50
N ARG A 12 -17.70 26.96 53.25
CA ARG A 12 -18.85 26.22 53.81
C ARG A 12 -19.82 25.62 52.79
N VAL A 13 -19.87 24.27 52.85
CA VAL A 13 -21.08 23.42 52.89
C VAL A 13 -21.79 23.25 51.53
N SER A 14 -22.21 22.08 51.07
CA SER A 14 -22.12 20.66 51.44
C SER A 14 -22.74 19.88 50.27
N LEU A 15 -22.40 18.59 50.16
CA LEU A 15 -23.23 17.48 49.66
C LEU A 15 -24.03 17.64 48.34
N ILE A 16 -23.76 16.77 47.37
CA ILE A 16 -24.67 15.68 46.92
C ILE A 16 -24.04 14.91 45.73
N PHE A 17 -24.29 13.60 45.75
CA PHE A 17 -24.08 12.56 44.73
C PHE A 17 -24.13 12.99 43.26
N ALA A 18 -23.15 12.52 42.47
CA ALA A 18 -23.39 11.98 41.13
C ALA A 18 -22.22 11.10 40.66
N PHE A 19 -22.56 9.91 40.17
CA PHE A 19 -21.76 9.06 39.30
C PHE A 19 -20.89 9.86 38.33
N LEU A 20 -19.57 9.61 38.31
CA LEU A 20 -18.74 9.83 37.11
C LEU A 20 -17.62 8.77 37.09
N SER A 21 -18.04 7.54 36.79
CA SER A 21 -17.26 6.61 35.99
C SER A 21 -17.05 7.22 34.60
N VAL A 22 -15.93 7.92 34.36
CA VAL A 22 -15.55 8.41 33.03
C VAL A 22 -14.05 8.17 32.81
N PHE A 23 -13.82 7.05 32.14
CA PHE A 23 -12.80 6.80 31.13
C PHE A 23 -11.33 7.01 31.52
N SER A 24 -10.79 6.04 32.25
CA SER A 24 -9.59 5.37 31.75
C SER A 24 -9.87 4.93 30.31
N VAL A 25 -9.33 5.66 29.34
CA VAL A 25 -9.31 5.26 27.93
C VAL A 25 -8.70 3.86 27.89
N PRO A 26 -9.44 2.82 27.51
CA PRO A 26 -8.82 1.54 27.25
C PRO A 26 -7.90 1.77 26.06
N ALA A 27 -6.60 1.61 26.29
CA ALA A 27 -5.65 1.38 25.24
C ALA A 27 -6.27 0.40 24.24
N LEU A 28 -6.33 0.82 22.97
CA LEU A 28 -6.71 0.08 21.78
C LEU A 28 -7.24 -1.32 22.08
N ALA A 29 -8.55 -1.52 21.95
CA ALA A 29 -9.08 -2.83 21.63
C ALA A 29 -8.41 -3.27 20.32
N GLN A 30 -7.29 -3.98 20.46
CA GLN A 30 -6.54 -4.56 19.38
C GLN A 30 -7.47 -5.54 18.68
N ASN A 31 -7.81 -5.16 17.44
CA ASN A 31 -8.60 -5.93 16.51
C ASN A 31 -7.95 -7.31 16.32
N LYS A 32 -8.46 -8.33 17.04
CA LYS A 32 -7.97 -9.70 16.97
C LYS A 32 -8.20 -10.36 15.61
N SER A 33 -9.03 -9.79 14.72
CA SER A 33 -9.38 -10.44 13.45
C SER A 33 -8.29 -10.38 12.37
N CYS A 34 -7.29 -9.48 12.49
CA CYS A 34 -6.17 -9.44 11.52
C CYS A 34 -4.79 -9.59 12.17
N GLN A 35 -4.68 -9.45 13.50
CA GLN A 35 -3.40 -9.62 14.20
C GLN A 35 -2.98 -11.08 14.39
N GLY A 36 -3.92 -12.03 14.29
CA GLY A 36 -3.65 -13.46 14.49
C GLY A 36 -3.28 -14.23 13.22
N LEU A 37 -3.50 -13.68 12.02
CA LEU A 37 -3.30 -14.42 10.77
C LEU A 37 -1.86 -14.40 10.25
N PHE A 38 -1.04 -13.48 10.75
CA PHE A 38 0.40 -13.41 10.45
C PHE A 38 1.13 -12.88 11.68
N SER A 39 1.34 -13.74 12.68
CA SER A 39 2.46 -13.58 13.61
C SER A 39 3.61 -14.40 13.03
N PRO A 40 4.49 -13.81 12.22
CA PRO A 40 5.60 -14.55 11.67
C PRO A 40 6.61 -14.74 12.80
N THR A 41 6.86 -15.98 13.15
CA THR A 41 8.17 -16.33 13.71
C THR A 41 9.21 -15.87 12.68
N PRO A 42 10.33 -15.22 13.08
CA PRO A 42 11.39 -14.87 12.15
C PRO A 42 11.77 -16.09 11.31
N LEU A 43 11.65 -15.99 9.98
CA LEU A 43 11.98 -17.08 9.07
C LEU A 43 13.50 -17.17 8.99
N LEU A 44 14.07 -18.21 9.58
CA LEU A 44 15.45 -18.55 9.28
C LEU A 44 15.51 -19.03 7.82
N LEU A 45 16.54 -18.63 7.07
CA LEU A 45 16.79 -19.14 5.71
C LEU A 45 16.77 -20.68 5.66
N SER A 46 17.18 -21.34 6.74
CA SER A 46 17.15 -22.81 6.89
C SER A 46 15.75 -23.42 7.00
N GLN A 47 14.71 -22.62 7.21
CA GLN A 47 13.31 -23.05 7.28
C GLN A 47 12.58 -22.84 5.95
N LEU A 48 13.16 -22.10 5.00
CA LEU A 48 12.63 -21.94 3.66
C LEU A 48 12.91 -23.22 2.87
N ARG A 49 11.86 -23.79 2.28
CA ARG A 49 12.03 -24.73 1.17
C ARG A 49 12.31 -23.89 -0.08
N PHE A 50 13.10 -24.38 -1.01
CA PHE A 50 13.38 -23.68 -2.26
C PHE A 50 12.84 -24.50 -3.44
N PRO A 51 12.49 -23.89 -4.59
CA PRO A 51 12.02 -24.63 -5.75
C PRO A 51 12.99 -25.74 -6.18
N GLU A 52 12.46 -26.83 -6.73
CA GLU A 52 13.26 -27.93 -7.27
C GLU A 52 14.27 -27.42 -8.32
N ASN A 53 15.50 -27.96 -8.27
CA ASN A 53 16.68 -27.53 -9.05
C ASN A 53 17.33 -26.20 -8.63
N THR A 54 16.97 -25.65 -7.47
CA THR A 54 17.74 -24.54 -6.88
C THR A 54 19.07 -25.08 -6.32
N ASN A 55 20.18 -24.83 -7.01
CA ASN A 55 21.52 -25.14 -6.49
C ASN A 55 21.90 -24.11 -5.43
N LEU A 56 21.57 -24.40 -4.17
CA LEU A 56 21.89 -23.56 -3.02
C LEU A 56 23.36 -23.67 -2.60
N ASP A 57 24.11 -24.65 -3.10
CA ASP A 57 25.50 -24.90 -2.70
C ASP A 57 26.46 -23.79 -3.15
N GLN A 58 26.02 -22.89 -4.03
CA GLN A 58 26.83 -21.78 -4.54
C GLN A 58 26.53 -20.43 -3.89
N ASN A 59 25.27 -20.12 -3.52
CA ASN A 59 24.96 -18.94 -2.68
C ASN A 59 23.48 -18.91 -2.21
N PRO A 60 23.14 -19.57 -1.09
CA PRO A 60 21.77 -19.55 -0.57
C PRO A 60 21.35 -18.16 -0.08
N LYS A 61 22.34 -17.34 0.32
CA LYS A 61 22.14 -15.98 0.86
C LYS A 61 21.73 -14.95 -0.18
N ASP A 62 21.92 -15.22 -1.48
CA ASP A 62 21.56 -14.29 -2.56
C ASP A 62 20.28 -14.71 -3.31
N PHE A 63 19.65 -15.82 -2.89
CA PHE A 63 18.45 -16.31 -3.56
C PHE A 63 17.29 -15.33 -3.38
N PHE A 64 16.99 -14.92 -2.15
CA PHE A 64 16.09 -13.79 -1.91
C PHE A 64 16.91 -12.56 -1.58
N GLN A 65 16.61 -11.48 -2.30
CA GLN A 65 17.20 -10.18 -2.08
C GLN A 65 16.10 -9.17 -1.79
N TYR A 66 16.38 -8.28 -0.86
CA TYR A 66 15.41 -7.33 -0.34
C TYR A 66 15.93 -5.91 -0.49
N GLY A 67 15.01 -4.97 -0.61
CA GLY A 67 15.30 -3.56 -0.56
C GLY A 67 14.11 -2.78 -0.05
N PHE A 68 14.32 -1.49 0.20
CA PHE A 68 13.25 -0.59 0.57
C PHE A 68 13.48 0.79 -0.01
N GLU A 69 12.37 1.51 -0.13
CA GLU A 69 12.32 2.93 -0.40
C GLU A 69 11.49 3.59 0.72
N ILE A 70 11.90 4.78 1.15
CA ILE A 70 11.10 5.60 2.06
C ILE A 70 10.98 7.00 1.48
N GLU A 71 9.76 7.43 1.21
CA GLU A 71 9.45 8.79 0.79
C GLU A 71 9.06 9.63 2.00
N TYR A 72 9.67 10.81 2.12
CA TYR A 72 9.32 11.84 3.09
C TYR A 72 8.82 13.07 2.35
N VAL A 73 7.62 13.53 2.70
CA VAL A 73 7.15 14.85 2.26
C VAL A 73 8.18 15.88 2.72
N LEU A 74 8.56 16.81 1.86
CA LEU A 74 9.63 17.77 2.16
C LEU A 74 9.40 18.52 3.48
N ASN A 75 8.15 18.84 3.82
CA ASN A 75 7.80 19.49 5.10
C ASN A 75 7.99 18.60 6.33
N GLU A 76 7.96 17.28 6.18
CA GLU A 76 8.15 16.29 7.25
C GLU A 76 9.62 15.81 7.32
N SER A 77 10.50 16.33 6.45
CA SER A 77 11.86 15.80 6.27
C SER A 77 12.95 16.44 7.14
N GLY A 78 12.61 17.38 8.03
CA GLY A 78 13.60 18.12 8.81
C GLY A 78 14.56 17.22 9.62
N ALA A 79 14.01 16.21 10.29
CA ALA A 79 14.78 15.22 11.04
C ALA A 79 15.70 14.37 10.11
N LEU A 80 15.22 14.01 8.92
CA LEU A 80 16.00 13.33 7.89
C LEU A 80 17.19 14.20 7.44
N LEU A 81 16.91 15.48 7.15
CA LEU A 81 17.90 16.44 6.66
C LEU A 81 19.02 16.70 7.67
N LYS A 82 18.86 16.39 8.96
CA LYS A 82 19.95 16.44 9.94
C LYS A 82 21.10 15.48 9.59
N ASP A 83 20.80 14.35 8.95
CA ASP A 83 21.80 13.36 8.55
C ASP A 83 22.22 13.45 7.09
N TYR A 84 21.49 14.19 6.25
CA TYR A 84 21.82 14.45 4.85
C TYR A 84 22.23 15.91 4.65
N ILE A 85 23.53 16.14 4.52
CA ILE A 85 24.12 17.47 4.48
C ILE A 85 24.22 18.01 3.04
N PRO A 86 23.93 19.30 2.79
CA PRO A 86 24.23 19.93 1.52
C PRO A 86 25.75 20.11 1.35
N PRO A 87 26.23 20.50 0.15
CA PRO A 87 27.60 20.94 -0.04
C PRO A 87 27.86 22.24 0.74
N VAL A 88 28.13 22.12 2.04
CA VAL A 88 28.10 23.23 3.01
C VAL A 88 29.03 24.40 2.63
N TYR A 89 30.18 24.11 2.01
CA TYR A 89 31.13 25.12 1.54
C TYR A 89 30.56 25.99 0.40
N GLU A 90 29.78 25.39 -0.51
CA GLU A 90 29.12 26.12 -1.61
C GLU A 90 28.04 27.10 -1.10
N HIS A 91 27.64 26.97 0.17
CA HIS A 91 26.54 27.72 0.77
C HIS A 91 26.93 28.49 2.04
N ASN A 92 28.22 28.68 2.32
CA ASN A 92 28.72 29.35 3.54
C ASN A 92 28.13 28.76 4.84
N LEU A 93 27.99 27.43 4.87
CA LEU A 93 27.55 26.65 6.02
C LEU A 93 28.72 25.84 6.59
N THR A 94 28.60 25.44 7.85
CA THR A 94 29.44 24.40 8.45
C THR A 94 28.58 23.19 8.78
N VAL A 95 29.20 22.02 8.90
CA VAL A 95 28.48 20.80 9.33
C VAL A 95 27.80 21.05 10.68
N LYS A 96 28.53 21.64 11.64
CA LYS A 96 27.99 22.00 12.97
C LYS A 96 26.76 22.88 12.84
N LYS A 97 26.85 23.97 12.06
CA LYS A 97 25.71 24.87 11.84
C LYS A 97 24.50 24.13 11.29
N TRP A 98 24.73 23.28 10.28
CA TRP A 98 23.66 22.48 9.71
C TRP A 98 23.05 21.49 10.71
N THR A 99 23.85 20.77 11.48
CA THR A 99 23.38 19.62 12.28
C THR A 99 22.93 20.00 13.69
N GLU A 100 23.44 21.11 14.23
CA GLU A 100 23.23 21.53 15.63
C GLU A 100 22.52 22.87 15.73
N ASP A 101 22.91 23.87 14.92
CA ASP A 101 22.40 25.23 15.09
C ASP A 101 21.07 25.48 14.36
N LEU A 102 20.84 24.82 13.22
CA LEU A 102 19.59 24.95 12.48
C LEU A 102 18.46 24.11 13.07
N THR A 103 17.24 24.65 13.06
CA THR A 103 16.02 23.86 13.32
C THR A 103 15.64 23.01 12.10
N ASP A 104 14.72 22.07 12.30
CA ASP A 104 14.18 21.23 11.24
C ASP A 104 13.50 22.06 10.16
N GLU A 105 12.73 23.09 10.54
CA GLU A 105 12.08 24.02 9.62
C GLU A 105 13.11 24.80 8.80
N GLN A 106 14.20 25.25 9.43
CA GLN A 106 15.26 25.99 8.75
C GLN A 106 16.00 25.12 7.72
N ARG A 107 16.22 23.83 8.01
CA ARG A 107 16.78 22.88 7.03
C ARG A 107 15.84 22.68 5.85
N VAL A 108 14.55 22.47 6.11
CA VAL A 108 13.53 22.32 5.07
C VAL A 108 13.46 23.57 4.19
N ASP A 109 13.42 24.76 4.78
CA ASP A 109 13.37 26.03 4.05
C ASP A 109 14.63 26.26 3.22
N PHE A 110 15.80 25.87 3.74
CA PHE A 110 17.03 25.89 2.96
C PHE A 110 16.92 24.99 1.73
N VAL A 111 16.44 23.75 1.88
CA VAL A 111 16.29 22.81 0.75
C VAL A 111 15.29 23.34 -0.27
N LYS A 112 14.14 23.88 0.17
CA LYS A 112 13.15 24.50 -0.73
C LYS A 112 13.75 25.65 -1.54
N LYS A 113 14.51 26.55 -0.90
CA LYS A 113 15.15 27.70 -1.56
C LYS A 113 16.24 27.28 -2.55
N ASN A 114 16.88 26.14 -2.32
CA ASN A 114 17.99 25.64 -3.13
C ASN A 114 17.61 24.39 -3.96
N LEU A 115 16.32 24.10 -4.14
CA LEU A 115 15.85 22.81 -4.65
C LEU A 115 16.48 22.45 -6.00
N LYS A 116 16.50 23.40 -6.96
CA LYS A 116 17.10 23.20 -8.29
C LYS A 116 18.62 22.98 -8.25
N ALA A 117 19.32 23.59 -7.30
CA ALA A 117 20.76 23.44 -7.15
C ALA A 117 21.13 22.09 -6.50
N LEU A 118 20.31 21.65 -5.55
CA LEU A 118 20.46 20.37 -4.84
C LEU A 118 19.97 19.18 -5.67
N PHE A 119 18.95 19.39 -6.50
CA PHE A 119 18.29 18.39 -7.34
C PHE A 119 18.07 18.97 -8.74
N PRO A 120 19.10 18.98 -9.60
CA PRO A 120 18.98 19.52 -10.95
C PRO A 120 18.04 18.70 -11.85
N GLU A 121 17.91 17.41 -11.57
CA GLU A 121 17.02 16.48 -12.25
C GLU A 121 16.21 15.68 -11.21
N THR A 122 14.91 15.50 -11.46
CA THR A 122 14.07 14.62 -10.64
C THR A 122 14.39 13.16 -10.92
N LYS A 123 14.11 12.27 -9.95
CA LYS A 123 14.42 10.83 -10.01
C LYS A 123 15.91 10.50 -10.18
N LYS A 124 16.80 11.46 -9.88
CA LYS A 124 18.25 11.29 -9.88
C LYS A 124 18.83 11.57 -8.49
N PRO A 125 19.98 10.97 -8.15
CA PRO A 125 20.75 11.33 -6.97
C PRO A 125 20.98 12.84 -6.89
N GLY A 126 20.58 13.44 -5.77
CA GLY A 126 20.83 14.84 -5.48
C GLY A 126 22.20 15.08 -4.83
N LYS A 127 22.41 16.33 -4.41
CA LYS A 127 23.64 16.77 -3.73
C LYS A 127 23.59 16.71 -2.20
N LEU A 128 22.48 16.28 -1.62
CA LEU A 128 22.38 16.05 -0.17
C LEU A 128 23.03 14.72 0.17
N ILE A 129 24.16 14.76 0.88
CA ILE A 129 25.01 13.60 1.17
C ILE A 129 24.80 13.11 2.60
N LEU A 130 24.62 11.80 2.77
CA LEU A 130 24.53 11.15 4.06
C LEU A 130 25.84 11.29 4.84
N ARG A 131 25.75 11.68 6.11
CA ARG A 131 26.89 11.77 7.01
C ARG A 131 27.54 10.41 7.26
N ASP A 132 28.86 10.44 7.41
CA ASP A 132 29.67 9.24 7.59
C ASP A 132 29.35 8.42 8.85
N ASN A 133 28.84 9.08 9.88
CA ASN A 133 28.47 8.46 11.16
C ASN A 133 26.98 8.08 11.25
N SER A 134 26.23 8.20 10.15
CA SER A 134 24.83 7.76 10.16
C SER A 134 24.74 6.25 10.35
N PRO A 135 23.86 5.75 11.24
CA PRO A 135 23.63 4.32 11.40
C PRO A 135 23.05 3.68 10.14
N LEU A 136 22.49 4.46 9.20
CA LEU A 136 21.94 3.93 7.95
C LEU A 136 22.98 3.74 6.84
N LYS A 137 24.21 4.27 6.99
CA LYS A 137 25.22 4.34 5.92
C LYS A 137 25.55 2.99 5.28
N LEU A 138 25.46 1.91 6.05
CA LEU A 138 25.72 0.56 5.55
C LEU A 138 24.65 0.12 4.55
N MET A 139 23.39 0.54 4.74
CA MET A 139 22.24 0.00 4.01
C MET A 139 21.58 0.98 3.04
N VAL A 140 21.82 2.29 3.12
CA VAL A 140 21.18 3.26 2.21
C VAL A 140 22.18 3.91 1.27
N ASN A 141 21.68 4.41 0.14
CA ASN A 141 22.49 5.22 -0.75
C ASN A 141 22.97 6.48 -0.03
N SER A 142 24.14 6.97 -0.41
CA SER A 142 24.74 8.15 0.22
C SER A 142 24.01 9.45 -0.14
N THR A 143 23.01 9.42 -1.02
CA THR A 143 22.32 10.61 -1.51
C THR A 143 20.82 10.42 -1.48
N LEU A 144 20.08 11.50 -1.21
CA LEU A 144 18.63 11.52 -1.41
C LEU A 144 18.29 11.67 -2.89
N ILE A 145 17.10 11.21 -3.26
CA ILE A 145 16.47 11.47 -4.56
C ILE A 145 15.27 12.40 -4.33
N LEU A 146 15.02 13.31 -5.25
CA LEU A 146 13.78 14.10 -5.28
C LEU A 146 12.86 13.48 -6.34
N ASP A 147 11.69 13.02 -5.92
CA ASP A 147 10.71 12.42 -6.81
C ASP A 147 9.97 13.49 -7.65
N GLU A 148 9.07 13.06 -8.53
CA GLU A 148 8.26 13.97 -9.35
C GLU A 148 7.18 14.72 -8.55
N THR A 149 6.89 14.30 -7.32
CA THR A 149 5.90 14.91 -6.44
C THR A 149 6.51 15.88 -5.43
N GLY A 150 7.85 15.98 -5.40
CA GLY A 150 8.62 16.84 -4.49
C GLY A 150 8.96 16.19 -3.15
N ASN A 151 8.82 14.87 -3.01
CA ASN A 151 9.23 14.11 -1.84
C ASN A 151 10.71 13.75 -1.90
N LEU A 152 11.34 13.65 -0.73
CA LEU A 152 12.70 13.16 -0.58
C LEU A 152 12.67 11.65 -0.34
N GLU A 153 13.40 10.91 -1.16
CA GLU A 153 13.45 9.45 -1.12
C GLU A 153 14.78 8.96 -0.55
N ILE A 154 14.68 8.04 0.41
CA ILE A 154 15.77 7.16 0.81
C ILE A 154 15.61 5.86 0.03
N VAL A 155 16.61 5.49 -0.76
CA VAL A 155 16.66 4.20 -1.44
C VAL A 155 17.73 3.33 -0.80
N SER A 156 17.36 2.10 -0.45
CA SER A 156 18.29 1.14 0.13
C SER A 156 19.22 0.54 -0.92
N LYS A 157 20.38 0.09 -0.46
CA LYS A 157 21.17 -0.96 -1.11
C LYS A 157 20.42 -2.29 -1.01
N VAL A 158 20.93 -3.29 -1.70
CA VAL A 158 20.39 -4.65 -1.67
C VAL A 158 20.81 -5.33 -0.37
N ALA A 159 19.84 -5.88 0.35
CA ALA A 159 20.05 -6.76 1.50
C ALA A 159 19.80 -8.22 1.13
N ASN A 160 20.48 -9.11 1.83
CA ASN A 160 20.38 -10.55 1.66
C ASN A 160 19.49 -11.21 2.75
N SER A 161 18.91 -10.42 3.65
CA SER A 161 17.92 -10.90 4.62
C SER A 161 16.83 -9.86 4.88
N LEU A 162 15.64 -10.35 5.22
CA LEU A 162 14.53 -9.47 5.58
C LEU A 162 14.75 -8.84 6.97
N GLU A 163 15.47 -9.54 7.85
CA GLU A 163 15.86 -9.09 9.18
C GLU A 163 16.74 -7.83 9.11
N GLU A 164 17.67 -7.80 8.15
CA GLU A 164 18.49 -6.62 7.87
C GLU A 164 17.61 -5.43 7.45
N VAL A 165 16.69 -5.63 6.50
CA VAL A 165 15.74 -4.59 6.10
C VAL A 165 14.86 -4.12 7.26
N LYS A 166 14.36 -5.04 8.10
CA LYS A 166 13.60 -4.74 9.31
C LYS A 166 14.38 -3.85 10.26
N HIS A 167 15.65 -4.19 10.51
CA HIS A 167 16.52 -3.44 11.39
C HIS A 167 16.70 -2.00 10.90
N PHE A 168 17.07 -1.80 9.63
CA PHE A 168 17.34 -0.48 9.08
C PHE A 168 16.08 0.38 8.92
N LEU A 169 14.93 -0.22 8.54
CA LEU A 169 13.65 0.49 8.54
C LEU A 169 13.22 0.91 9.95
N GLY A 170 13.46 0.07 10.96
CA GLY A 170 13.23 0.40 12.36
C GLY A 170 14.06 1.60 12.80
N ILE A 171 15.36 1.64 12.44
CA ILE A 171 16.23 2.80 12.69
C ILE A 171 15.66 4.05 12.00
N ALA A 172 15.36 3.98 10.70
CA ALA A 172 14.86 5.13 9.94
C ALA A 172 13.55 5.69 10.54
N PHE A 173 12.59 4.83 10.86
CA PHE A 173 11.31 5.25 11.44
C PHE A 173 11.46 5.83 12.85
N SER A 174 12.33 5.24 13.68
CA SER A 174 12.59 5.76 15.03
C SER A 174 13.29 7.11 15.02
N ARG A 175 14.13 7.38 14.02
CA ARG A 175 14.99 8.56 13.95
C ARG A 175 14.37 9.73 13.19
N TYR A 176 13.65 9.44 12.11
CA TYR A 176 13.11 10.45 11.20
C TYR A 176 11.57 10.51 11.21
N GLY A 177 10.91 9.63 11.97
CA GLY A 177 9.48 9.45 11.91
C GLY A 177 9.02 8.58 10.74
N ALA A 178 7.72 8.33 10.70
CA ALA A 178 7.12 7.44 9.72
C ALA A 178 7.03 8.10 8.33
N GLY A 179 7.89 7.67 7.42
CA GLY A 179 7.79 7.96 5.99
C GLY A 179 6.88 6.96 5.26
N SER A 180 6.55 7.26 4.00
CA SER A 180 5.83 6.33 3.12
C SER A 180 6.81 5.27 2.63
N ALA A 181 6.84 4.12 3.31
CA ALA A 181 7.76 3.04 3.00
C ALA A 181 7.17 2.03 1.99
N GLN A 182 8.02 1.57 1.09
CA GLN A 182 7.75 0.50 0.13
C GLN A 182 8.90 -0.52 0.22
N LEU A 183 8.58 -1.82 0.09
CA LEU A 183 9.60 -2.88 0.18
C LEU A 183 9.61 -3.70 -1.10
N THR A 184 10.81 -4.08 -1.51
CA THR A 184 11.04 -4.94 -2.66
C THR A 184 11.58 -6.29 -2.20
N LEU A 185 11.09 -7.34 -2.86
CA LEU A 185 11.57 -8.72 -2.78
C LEU A 185 11.98 -9.13 -4.19
N SER A 186 13.15 -9.73 -4.35
CA SER A 186 13.59 -10.24 -5.65
C SER A 186 14.22 -11.62 -5.57
N LEU A 187 14.05 -12.39 -6.64
CA LEU A 187 14.56 -13.75 -6.78
C LEU A 187 15.10 -14.00 -8.20
N PRO A 188 15.96 -15.02 -8.40
CA PRO A 188 16.44 -15.41 -9.71
C PRO A 188 15.30 -15.68 -10.68
N ARG A 189 15.47 -15.25 -11.93
CA ARG A 189 14.47 -15.43 -12.98
C ARG A 189 14.20 -16.89 -13.27
N SER A 190 15.26 -17.70 -13.34
CA SER A 190 15.16 -19.14 -13.55
C SER A 190 14.27 -19.79 -12.49
N ALA A 191 14.36 -19.37 -11.23
CA ALA A 191 13.53 -19.88 -10.16
C ALA A 191 12.08 -19.34 -10.17
N PHE A 192 11.84 -18.15 -10.73
CA PHE A 192 10.48 -17.63 -10.88
C PHE A 192 9.75 -18.22 -12.11
N PHE A 193 10.45 -18.34 -13.23
CA PHE A 193 9.89 -18.81 -14.50
C PHE A 193 10.11 -20.31 -14.77
N ASN A 194 10.66 -21.08 -13.82
CA ASN A 194 10.62 -22.55 -13.88
C ASN A 194 9.20 -23.11 -13.66
N LYS A 195 8.25 -22.26 -13.24
CA LYS A 195 6.84 -22.59 -13.11
C LYS A 195 6.08 -22.25 -14.38
N GLU A 196 4.98 -22.96 -14.61
CA GLU A 196 4.06 -22.66 -15.69
C GLU A 196 3.56 -21.21 -15.61
N LEU A 197 3.30 -20.60 -16.78
CA LEU A 197 2.77 -19.25 -16.85
C LEU A 197 1.47 -19.10 -16.03
N ALA A 198 0.59 -20.11 -16.07
CA ALA A 198 -0.64 -20.14 -15.29
C ALA A 198 -0.38 -19.97 -13.78
N THR A 199 0.61 -20.67 -13.23
CA THR A 199 1.01 -20.53 -11.83
C THR A 199 1.39 -19.09 -11.46
N ASN A 200 2.22 -18.44 -12.28
CA ASN A 200 2.69 -17.08 -12.00
C ASN A 200 1.56 -16.04 -12.18
N VAL A 201 0.71 -16.22 -13.19
CA VAL A 201 -0.47 -15.38 -13.41
C VAL A 201 -1.46 -15.51 -12.25
N GLY A 202 -1.79 -16.75 -11.86
CA GLY A 202 -2.71 -17.03 -10.77
C GLY A 202 -2.21 -16.52 -9.42
N PHE A 203 -0.90 -16.60 -9.16
CA PHE A 203 -0.27 -16.04 -7.97
C PHE A 203 -0.58 -14.54 -7.82
N PHE A 204 -0.33 -13.74 -8.86
CA PHE A 204 -0.59 -12.31 -8.81
C PHE A 204 -2.10 -12.01 -8.76
N LYS A 205 -2.95 -12.68 -9.56
CA LYS A 205 -4.41 -12.48 -9.49
C LYS A 205 -4.96 -12.69 -8.08
N PHE A 206 -4.56 -13.79 -7.44
CA PHE A 206 -4.99 -14.12 -6.09
C PHE A 206 -4.55 -13.05 -5.08
N LEU A 207 -3.26 -12.67 -5.10
CA LEU A 207 -2.72 -11.71 -4.14
C LEU A 207 -3.32 -10.31 -4.32
N HIS A 208 -3.58 -9.87 -5.55
CA HIS A 208 -4.16 -8.55 -5.80
C HIS A 208 -5.58 -8.42 -5.25
N ASP A 209 -6.41 -9.46 -5.45
CA ASP A 209 -7.77 -9.49 -4.90
C ASP A 209 -7.74 -9.58 -3.36
N GLN A 210 -6.89 -10.46 -2.81
CA GLN A 210 -6.71 -10.59 -1.36
C GLN A 210 -6.25 -9.27 -0.72
N ASP A 211 -5.24 -8.61 -1.29
CA ASP A 211 -4.68 -7.37 -0.75
C ASP A 211 -5.69 -6.22 -0.83
N THR A 212 -6.47 -6.15 -1.91
CA THR A 212 -7.56 -5.18 -2.08
C THR A 212 -8.66 -5.37 -1.03
N LEU A 213 -9.12 -6.61 -0.83
CA LEU A 213 -10.12 -6.94 0.19
C LEU A 213 -9.62 -6.60 1.59
N ASN A 214 -8.45 -7.09 1.98
CA ASN A 214 -7.87 -6.83 3.29
C ASN A 214 -7.72 -5.33 3.57
N LYS A 215 -7.33 -4.53 2.56
CA LYS A 215 -7.24 -3.08 2.66
C LYS A 215 -8.60 -2.43 2.93
N LEU A 216 -9.65 -2.86 2.22
CA LEU A 216 -11.00 -2.35 2.41
C LEU A 216 -11.59 -2.76 3.77
N VAL A 217 -11.33 -3.98 4.25
CA VAL A 217 -11.71 -4.42 5.61
C VAL A 217 -11.09 -3.54 6.70
N LEU A 218 -9.80 -3.23 6.58
CA LEU A 218 -9.14 -2.28 7.47
C LEU A 218 -9.72 -0.86 7.33
N GLY A 219 -10.07 -0.46 6.10
CA GLY A 219 -10.79 0.78 5.83
C GLY A 219 -12.12 0.86 6.57
N PHE A 220 -12.92 -0.19 6.51
CA PHE A 220 -14.23 -0.23 7.19
C PHE A 220 -14.08 -0.13 8.71
N SER A 221 -13.03 -0.74 9.28
CA SER A 221 -12.72 -0.60 10.70
C SER A 221 -12.47 0.87 11.10
N ARG A 222 -11.76 1.65 10.26
CA ARG A 222 -11.58 3.10 10.48
C ARG A 222 -12.88 3.88 10.26
N TYR A 223 -13.66 3.52 9.24
CA TYR A 223 -14.93 4.18 8.93
C TYR A 223 -15.90 4.11 10.11
N LYS A 224 -16.00 2.95 10.77
CA LYS A 224 -16.82 2.77 11.98
C LYS A 224 -16.40 3.68 13.14
N THR A 225 -15.14 4.08 13.20
CA THR A 225 -14.63 5.00 14.24
C THR A 225 -14.76 6.47 13.84
N ASN A 226 -14.71 6.77 12.54
CA ASN A 226 -14.84 8.12 12.02
C ASN A 226 -15.53 8.10 10.65
N LEU A 227 -16.83 8.40 10.64
CA LEU A 227 -17.66 8.41 9.43
C LEU A 227 -17.33 9.56 8.46
N SER A 228 -16.47 10.51 8.86
CA SER A 228 -16.01 11.61 8.01
C SER A 228 -14.71 11.31 7.26
N GLU A 229 -14.06 10.18 7.56
CA GLU A 229 -12.78 9.81 6.96
C GLU A 229 -12.98 9.07 5.64
N GLU A 230 -12.21 9.45 4.62
CA GLU A 230 -12.09 8.70 3.38
C GLU A 230 -11.31 7.40 3.60
N VAL A 231 -11.99 6.26 3.47
CA VAL A 231 -11.43 4.95 3.82
C VAL A 231 -10.97 4.08 2.65
N ALA A 232 -11.27 4.51 1.41
CA ALA A 232 -10.95 3.78 0.18
C ALA A 232 -10.31 4.68 -0.88
N LYS A 233 -9.49 5.66 -0.47
CA LYS A 233 -8.85 6.68 -1.33
C LYS A 233 -8.19 6.12 -2.60
N SER A 234 -7.66 4.90 -2.54
CA SER A 234 -7.01 4.29 -3.69
C SER A 234 -7.96 4.00 -4.86
N PHE A 235 -9.26 3.80 -4.59
CA PHE A 235 -10.28 3.65 -5.64
C PHE A 235 -10.56 4.97 -6.38
N ASN A 236 -10.28 6.12 -5.75
CA ASN A 236 -10.37 7.46 -6.34
C ASN A 236 -9.07 7.87 -7.10
N HIS A 237 -8.11 6.96 -7.22
CA HIS A 237 -6.83 7.23 -7.88
C HIS A 237 -6.75 6.47 -9.21
N SER A 238 -6.36 7.15 -10.30
CA SER A 238 -6.21 6.52 -11.62
C SER A 238 -5.12 5.46 -11.65
N HIS A 239 -4.17 5.54 -10.71
CA HIS A 239 -3.08 4.58 -10.56
C HIS A 239 -3.40 3.51 -9.48
N LEU A 240 -3.90 3.88 -8.30
CA LEU A 240 -3.96 3.00 -7.12
C LEU A 240 -5.24 2.15 -7.00
N GLY A 241 -6.12 2.22 -8.00
CA GLY A 241 -7.37 1.45 -8.03
C GLY A 241 -7.17 -0.07 -8.06
N PRO A 242 -8.27 -0.83 -8.12
CA PRO A 242 -8.23 -2.29 -8.22
C PRO A 242 -7.51 -2.76 -9.49
N MET A 243 -7.20 -4.07 -9.53
CA MET A 243 -6.71 -4.72 -10.75
C MET A 243 -7.85 -4.81 -11.77
N THR A 244 -7.82 -3.95 -12.80
CA THR A 244 -8.81 -3.95 -13.89
C THR A 244 -8.44 -4.96 -14.98
N LEU A 245 -9.39 -5.28 -15.87
CA LEU A 245 -9.19 -6.12 -17.05
C LEU A 245 -7.98 -5.68 -17.88
N LEU A 246 -7.86 -4.38 -18.17
CA LEU A 246 -6.75 -3.82 -18.93
C LEU A 246 -5.40 -4.07 -18.23
N ARG A 247 -5.30 -3.74 -16.94
CA ARG A 247 -4.08 -3.96 -16.14
C ARG A 247 -3.70 -5.42 -16.08
N GLN A 248 -4.69 -6.30 -15.94
CA GLN A 248 -4.45 -7.74 -15.88
C GLN A 248 -3.96 -8.28 -17.23
N LYS A 249 -4.56 -7.86 -18.35
CA LYS A 249 -4.08 -8.23 -19.69
C LYS A 249 -2.62 -7.81 -19.90
N MET A 250 -2.25 -6.61 -19.45
CA MET A 250 -0.86 -6.17 -19.48
C MET A 250 0.01 -7.08 -18.61
N LEU A 251 -0.34 -7.30 -17.35
CA LEU A 251 0.43 -8.20 -16.47
C LEU A 251 0.66 -9.58 -17.11
N GLU A 252 -0.39 -10.20 -17.65
CA GLU A 252 -0.34 -11.50 -18.32
C GLU A 252 0.60 -11.46 -19.54
N GLN A 253 0.48 -10.44 -20.39
CA GLN A 253 1.36 -10.24 -21.53
C GLN A 253 2.83 -10.11 -21.09
N TYR A 254 3.10 -9.33 -20.05
CA TYR A 254 4.46 -9.12 -19.55
C TYR A 254 5.05 -10.39 -18.92
N LEU A 255 4.25 -11.16 -18.18
CA LEU A 255 4.68 -12.44 -17.63
C LEU A 255 4.95 -13.47 -18.74
N MET A 256 4.13 -13.49 -19.80
CA MET A 256 4.31 -14.36 -20.96
C MET A 256 5.59 -14.02 -21.72
N LEU A 257 5.82 -12.74 -22.06
CA LEU A 257 7.03 -12.33 -22.75
C LEU A 257 8.27 -12.63 -21.91
N ASN A 258 8.21 -12.38 -20.61
CA ASN A 258 9.33 -12.63 -19.70
C ASN A 258 9.54 -14.12 -19.38
N SER A 259 8.55 -15.00 -19.56
CA SER A 259 8.78 -16.44 -19.47
C SER A 259 9.46 -17.00 -20.74
N GLN A 260 9.27 -16.33 -21.88
CA GLN A 260 9.86 -16.70 -23.18
C GLN A 260 11.27 -16.13 -23.42
N GLY A 261 11.85 -15.41 -22.46
CA GLY A 261 13.13 -14.73 -22.66
C GLY A 261 13.04 -13.39 -23.39
N LEU A 262 11.84 -12.96 -23.80
CA LEU A 262 11.59 -11.76 -24.59
C LEU A 262 11.45 -10.52 -23.70
N PHE A 263 12.56 -10.16 -23.04
CA PHE A 263 12.56 -9.07 -22.07
C PHE A 263 12.43 -7.73 -22.76
N LEU A 264 11.50 -6.92 -22.26
CA LEU A 264 11.17 -5.65 -22.86
C LEU A 264 12.17 -4.56 -22.47
N ASP A 265 12.73 -3.91 -23.50
CA ASP A 265 13.76 -2.89 -23.42
C ASP A 265 13.31 -1.57 -24.03
N GLY A 266 13.83 -0.45 -23.53
CA GLY A 266 13.50 0.88 -24.06
C GLY A 266 12.06 1.29 -23.73
N LYS A 267 11.31 1.74 -24.74
CA LYS A 267 10.00 2.37 -24.59
C LYS A 267 8.95 1.53 -23.83
N PRO A 268 8.78 0.22 -24.08
CA PRO A 268 7.80 -0.59 -23.34
C PRO A 268 8.11 -0.67 -21.84
N ARG A 269 9.39 -0.62 -21.44
CA ARG A 269 9.78 -0.58 -20.02
C ARG A 269 9.41 0.75 -19.37
N THR A 270 9.64 1.86 -20.08
CA THR A 270 9.19 3.19 -19.62
C THR A 270 7.67 3.32 -19.59
N ASP A 271 6.96 2.60 -20.48
CA ASP A 271 5.51 2.56 -20.51
C ASP A 271 4.93 1.93 -19.23
N ILE A 272 5.46 0.79 -18.77
CA ILE A 272 5.12 0.24 -17.44
C ILE A 272 5.39 1.28 -16.35
N SER A 273 6.50 2.00 -16.46
CA SER A 273 6.93 2.93 -15.42
C SER A 273 6.08 4.18 -15.34
N ASN A 274 5.45 4.62 -16.43
CA ASN A 274 4.88 5.97 -16.53
C ASN A 274 3.39 5.98 -16.90
N GLN A 275 2.80 4.86 -17.31
CA GLN A 275 1.39 4.79 -17.67
C GLN A 275 0.48 4.65 -16.46
N GLN A 276 -0.60 5.43 -16.43
CA GLN A 276 -1.57 5.44 -15.33
C GLN A 276 -2.32 4.11 -15.16
N TYR A 277 -2.48 3.38 -16.26
CA TYR A 277 -3.08 2.06 -16.31
C TYR A 277 -2.07 0.92 -16.15
N SER A 278 -0.83 1.21 -15.74
CA SER A 278 0.15 0.16 -15.51
C SER A 278 -0.24 -0.72 -14.32
N PHE A 279 -0.05 -2.03 -14.46
CA PHE A 279 -0.28 -3.02 -13.41
C PHE A 279 0.62 -2.82 -12.19
N LYS A 280 1.70 -2.05 -12.30
CA LYS A 280 2.60 -1.75 -11.16
C LYS A 280 1.98 -0.82 -10.10
N TYR A 281 0.84 -0.21 -10.41
CA TYR A 281 0.24 0.81 -9.55
C TYR A 281 -0.92 0.31 -8.71
N ILE A 282 -1.31 -0.96 -8.75
CA ILE A 282 -2.36 -1.45 -7.87
C ILE A 282 -1.90 -1.45 -6.39
N GLY A 283 -2.85 -1.39 -5.46
CA GLY A 283 -2.55 -1.64 -4.05
C GLY A 283 -2.17 -3.10 -3.82
N GLY A 284 -1.06 -3.35 -3.11
CA GLY A 284 -0.63 -4.68 -2.71
C GLY A 284 0.78 -5.01 -3.15
N SER A 285 0.96 -6.29 -3.46
CA SER A 285 2.21 -6.88 -3.98
C SER A 285 2.21 -6.84 -5.51
N VAL A 286 3.12 -6.11 -6.14
CA VAL A 286 3.13 -5.88 -7.60
C VAL A 286 4.40 -6.37 -8.28
N TYR A 287 4.26 -6.91 -9.48
CA TYR A 287 5.40 -7.25 -10.33
C TYR A 287 6.07 -5.97 -10.86
N ARG A 288 7.40 -5.87 -10.77
CA ARG A 288 8.20 -4.71 -11.24
C ARG A 288 9.27 -5.13 -12.26
N PRO A 289 8.87 -5.54 -13.49
CA PRO A 289 9.82 -5.81 -14.56
C PRO A 289 10.55 -4.56 -15.04
N ASP A 290 10.09 -3.36 -14.64
CA ASP A 290 10.68 -2.09 -14.99
C ASP A 290 11.90 -1.69 -14.15
N ILE A 291 12.24 -2.42 -13.09
CA ILE A 291 13.41 -2.10 -12.24
C ILE A 291 14.65 -2.89 -12.66
N THR A 292 14.53 -4.20 -12.94
CA THR A 292 15.68 -5.03 -13.29
C THR A 292 15.30 -6.13 -14.28
N LYS A 293 16.25 -6.46 -15.17
CA LYS A 293 16.15 -7.59 -16.10
C LYS A 293 16.85 -8.84 -15.58
N ALA A 294 17.63 -8.75 -14.51
CA ALA A 294 18.42 -9.88 -14.01
C ALA A 294 17.61 -10.77 -13.05
N ARG A 295 16.59 -10.19 -12.40
CA ARG A 295 15.81 -10.82 -11.34
C ARG A 295 14.33 -10.53 -11.54
N VAL A 296 13.47 -11.36 -10.99
CA VAL A 296 12.06 -11.00 -10.81
C VAL A 296 11.95 -10.17 -9.55
N LEU A 297 11.30 -9.02 -9.63
CA LEU A 297 11.08 -8.13 -8.49
C LEU A 297 9.60 -8.00 -8.21
N ILE A 298 9.23 -8.13 -6.94
CA ILE A 298 7.90 -7.88 -6.39
C ILE A 298 8.02 -6.76 -5.37
N GLU A 299 7.17 -5.76 -5.47
CA GLU A 299 7.15 -4.60 -4.57
C GLU A 299 5.85 -4.54 -3.80
N THR A 300 5.93 -4.23 -2.50
CA THR A 300 4.78 -4.00 -1.62
C THR A 300 4.69 -2.49 -1.32
N ARG A 301 3.61 -1.82 -1.77
CA ARG A 301 3.54 -0.34 -1.75
C ARG A 301 2.49 0.26 -0.83
N ASP A 302 1.39 -0.43 -0.57
CA ASP A 302 0.18 0.13 0.02
C ASP A 302 0.07 -0.04 1.55
N ALA A 303 1.21 -0.28 2.20
CA ALA A 303 1.32 -0.23 3.66
C ALA A 303 1.84 1.11 4.18
N HIS A 304 2.54 1.90 3.35
CA HIS A 304 3.06 3.24 3.66
C HIS A 304 3.71 3.33 5.06
N LYS A 305 3.06 4.04 6.00
CA LYS A 305 3.54 4.26 7.39
C LYS A 305 3.30 3.04 8.31
N ASN A 306 2.68 1.96 7.84
CA ASN A 306 2.36 0.75 8.61
C ASN A 306 3.38 -0.37 8.37
N LEU A 307 4.51 -0.32 9.09
CA LEU A 307 5.56 -1.33 8.98
C LEU A 307 5.08 -2.76 9.23
N LYS A 308 4.14 -2.95 10.17
CA LYS A 308 3.62 -4.29 10.48
C LYS A 308 2.94 -4.93 9.26
N LEU A 309 2.07 -4.17 8.57
CA LEU A 309 1.41 -4.64 7.36
C LEU A 309 2.42 -4.85 6.22
N LEU A 310 3.40 -3.95 6.10
CA LEU A 310 4.45 -3.99 5.08
C LEU A 310 5.27 -5.27 5.18
N PHE A 311 5.80 -5.58 6.38
CA PHE A 311 6.56 -6.81 6.61
C PHE A 311 5.71 -8.06 6.47
N SER A 312 4.49 -8.07 7.02
CA SER A 312 3.58 -9.22 6.90
C SER A 312 3.36 -9.63 5.43
N ARG A 313 3.22 -8.66 4.52
CA ARG A 313 3.04 -8.93 3.09
C ARG A 313 4.32 -9.41 2.41
N VAL A 314 5.46 -8.81 2.73
CA VAL A 314 6.76 -9.25 2.19
C VAL A 314 7.10 -10.66 2.68
N GLU A 315 6.87 -10.97 3.95
CA GLU A 315 7.06 -12.31 4.52
C GLU A 315 6.17 -13.34 3.85
N ARG A 316 4.87 -13.02 3.68
CA ARG A 316 3.95 -13.86 2.92
C ARG A 316 4.50 -14.13 1.52
N ASN A 317 4.95 -13.10 0.81
CA ASN A 317 5.47 -13.26 -0.55
C ASN A 317 6.76 -14.09 -0.57
N THR A 318 7.68 -13.87 0.37
CA THR A 318 8.89 -14.70 0.53
C THR A 318 8.53 -16.15 0.75
N GLN A 319 7.61 -16.45 1.67
CA GLN A 319 7.16 -17.81 1.95
C GLN A 319 6.56 -18.46 0.70
N LEU A 320 5.58 -17.81 0.05
CA LEU A 320 4.90 -18.35 -1.13
C LEU A 320 5.82 -18.55 -2.34
N LEU A 321 6.89 -17.77 -2.45
CA LEU A 321 7.89 -17.93 -3.51
C LEU A 321 8.97 -18.97 -3.19
N SER A 322 9.11 -19.32 -1.92
CA SER A 322 10.03 -20.35 -1.45
C SER A 322 9.44 -21.76 -1.66
N VAL A 323 8.13 -21.90 -1.44
CA VAL A 323 7.40 -23.18 -1.53
C VAL A 323 6.82 -23.44 -2.93
N ASN A 324 6.08 -24.56 -3.07
CA ASN A 324 5.49 -24.91 -4.35
C ASN A 324 4.22 -24.09 -4.63
N ARG A 325 4.36 -23.05 -5.45
CA ARG A 325 3.24 -22.21 -5.88
C ARG A 325 2.29 -22.83 -6.92
N ASP A 326 2.42 -24.10 -7.31
CA ASP A 326 1.51 -24.74 -8.30
C ASP A 326 0.03 -24.71 -7.86
N VAL A 327 -0.22 -24.60 -6.55
CA VAL A 327 -1.57 -24.37 -6.00
C VAL A 327 -2.27 -23.12 -6.54
N PHE A 328 -1.52 -22.17 -7.11
CA PHE A 328 -2.07 -20.96 -7.73
C PHE A 328 -2.40 -21.14 -9.21
N ALA A 329 -2.04 -22.24 -9.88
CA ALA A 329 -2.28 -22.43 -11.30
C ALA A 329 -3.77 -22.27 -11.67
N SER A 330 -4.68 -22.83 -10.87
CA SER A 330 -6.12 -22.68 -11.08
C SER A 330 -6.64 -21.27 -10.81
N ALA A 331 -5.90 -20.43 -10.07
CA ALA A 331 -6.26 -19.02 -9.91
C ALA A 331 -6.02 -18.20 -11.21
N ALA A 332 -5.33 -18.77 -12.21
CA ALA A 332 -5.15 -18.12 -13.49
C ALA A 332 -6.48 -17.91 -14.24
N SER A 333 -7.50 -18.73 -13.97
CA SER A 333 -8.83 -18.60 -14.59
C SER A 333 -9.74 -17.59 -13.88
N LEU A 334 -9.30 -16.99 -12.76
CA LEU A 334 -10.10 -15.97 -12.07
C LEU A 334 -10.42 -14.81 -13.02
N LEU A 335 -11.71 -14.47 -13.07
CA LEU A 335 -12.20 -13.44 -13.97
C LEU A 335 -11.71 -12.06 -13.52
N PRO A 336 -11.11 -11.26 -14.41
CA PRO A 336 -10.72 -9.89 -14.13
C PRO A 336 -11.94 -9.01 -13.78
N PHE A 337 -11.69 -7.94 -13.03
CA PHE A 337 -12.67 -6.87 -12.90
C PHE A 337 -12.74 -6.06 -14.20
N ASP A 338 -13.86 -6.15 -14.91
CA ASP A 338 -14.20 -5.27 -16.02
C ASP A 338 -14.95 -4.03 -15.48
N PRO A 339 -14.35 -2.84 -15.49
CA PRO A 339 -14.98 -1.65 -14.95
C PRO A 339 -16.19 -1.19 -15.76
N GLU A 340 -16.23 -1.46 -17.07
CA GLU A 340 -17.35 -1.03 -17.92
C GLU A 340 -18.57 -1.90 -17.69
N ILE A 341 -18.40 -3.22 -17.83
CA ILE A 341 -19.48 -4.19 -17.64
C ILE A 341 -20.05 -4.10 -16.22
N SER A 342 -19.19 -3.93 -15.22
CA SER A 342 -19.63 -3.85 -13.83
C SER A 342 -20.33 -2.54 -13.53
N PHE A 343 -19.85 -1.42 -14.09
CA PHE A 343 -20.48 -0.11 -13.91
C PHE A 343 -21.87 -0.07 -14.57
N GLU A 344 -22.05 -0.76 -15.69
CA GLU A 344 -23.34 -0.83 -16.38
C GLU A 344 -24.46 -1.47 -15.55
N LYS A 345 -24.12 -2.29 -14.55
CA LYS A 345 -25.08 -2.90 -13.61
C LYS A 345 -25.68 -1.92 -12.60
N LEU A 346 -25.12 -0.71 -12.46
CA LEU A 346 -25.60 0.29 -11.50
C LEU A 346 -26.84 1.03 -12.03
N PRO A 347 -27.76 1.48 -11.16
CA PRO A 347 -28.87 2.34 -11.55
C PRO A 347 -28.39 3.68 -12.16
N PRO A 348 -29.11 4.27 -13.15
CA PRO A 348 -28.69 5.52 -13.80
C PRO A 348 -28.38 6.66 -12.83
N LYS A 349 -29.24 6.88 -11.83
CA LYS A 349 -29.05 7.91 -10.80
C LYS A 349 -27.76 7.70 -9.97
N VAL A 350 -27.38 6.45 -9.73
CA VAL A 350 -26.13 6.11 -9.04
C VAL A 350 -24.93 6.37 -9.94
N LYS A 351 -25.01 6.01 -11.23
CA LYS A 351 -23.95 6.30 -12.22
C LYS A 351 -23.67 7.80 -12.30
N GLU A 352 -24.70 8.62 -12.42
CA GLU A 352 -24.59 10.09 -12.49
C GLU A 352 -23.98 10.69 -11.20
N MET A 353 -24.39 10.19 -10.03
CA MET A 353 -23.78 10.62 -8.77
C MET A 353 -22.29 10.27 -8.74
N LEU A 354 -21.92 9.03 -9.06
CA LEU A 354 -20.52 8.58 -9.03
C LEU A 354 -19.62 9.40 -9.96
N ILE A 355 -20.09 9.70 -11.17
CA ILE A 355 -19.37 10.57 -12.12
C ILE A 355 -19.14 11.96 -11.52
N THR A 356 -20.13 12.47 -10.79
CA THR A 356 -20.09 13.80 -10.17
C THR A 356 -19.15 13.85 -8.96
N VAL A 357 -19.25 12.87 -8.06
CA VAL A 357 -18.49 12.86 -6.80
C VAL A 357 -17.06 12.32 -6.96
N PHE A 358 -16.78 11.58 -8.04
CA PHE A 358 -15.46 11.08 -8.41
C PHE A 358 -15.12 11.46 -9.87
N PRO A 359 -14.92 12.77 -10.15
CA PRO A 359 -14.71 13.23 -11.51
C PRO A 359 -13.41 12.67 -12.09
N ASN A 360 -13.43 12.48 -13.42
CA ASN A 360 -12.26 12.04 -14.17
C ASN A 360 -11.06 12.95 -13.93
N LYS A 361 -9.87 12.37 -13.90
CA LYS A 361 -8.61 13.10 -13.69
C LYS A 361 -8.01 13.65 -14.99
N LEU A 362 -8.87 13.95 -15.97
CA LEU A 362 -8.48 14.46 -17.28
C LEU A 362 -8.00 15.92 -17.13
N LYS A 363 -6.80 16.19 -17.64
CA LYS A 363 -6.31 17.55 -17.87
C LYS A 363 -6.76 18.02 -19.26
N SER A 364 -7.37 19.20 -19.32
CA SER A 364 -8.02 19.76 -20.51
C SER A 364 -7.07 20.09 -21.67
N ASP A 365 -5.78 20.22 -21.38
CA ASP A 365 -4.70 20.55 -22.33
C ASP A 365 -4.07 19.34 -23.01
N LEU A 366 -4.50 18.12 -22.67
CA LEU A 366 -3.91 16.88 -23.20
C LEU A 366 -4.92 16.08 -24.03
N THR A 367 -4.41 15.42 -25.06
CA THR A 367 -5.16 14.40 -25.82
C THR A 367 -4.86 13.03 -25.23
N TYR A 368 -5.90 12.21 -25.05
CA TYR A 368 -5.79 10.89 -24.44
C TYR A 368 -6.20 9.80 -25.43
N LEU A 369 -5.52 8.67 -25.35
CA LEU A 369 -5.92 7.42 -26.00
C LEU A 369 -7.12 6.80 -25.28
N GLY A 370 -7.85 5.91 -25.95
CA GLY A 370 -9.01 5.22 -25.36
C GLY A 370 -8.69 4.50 -24.05
N THR A 371 -7.57 3.78 -24.00
CA THR A 371 -7.09 3.10 -22.78
C THR A 371 -6.73 4.05 -21.64
N GLU A 372 -6.27 5.26 -21.96
CA GLU A 372 -5.99 6.30 -20.96
C GLU A 372 -7.29 6.85 -20.39
N LEU A 373 -8.30 7.10 -21.24
CA LEU A 373 -9.64 7.55 -20.81
C LEU A 373 -10.30 6.51 -19.89
N GLU A 374 -10.21 5.23 -20.21
CA GLU A 374 -10.69 4.14 -19.35
C GLU A 374 -10.02 4.18 -17.97
N SER A 375 -8.70 4.36 -17.93
CA SER A 375 -7.92 4.40 -16.69
C SER A 375 -8.18 5.64 -15.82
N LEU A 376 -8.50 6.76 -16.47
CA LEU A 376 -8.80 8.04 -15.84
C LEU A 376 -10.24 8.12 -15.33
N SER A 377 -11.09 7.16 -15.74
CA SER A 377 -12.49 7.03 -15.31
C SER A 377 -12.63 6.38 -13.94
N VAL A 378 -12.03 7.01 -12.93
CA VAL A 378 -11.91 6.46 -11.55
C VAL A 378 -13.26 6.17 -10.89
N TYR A 379 -14.35 6.84 -11.29
CA TYR A 379 -15.70 6.56 -10.81
C TYR A 379 -16.12 5.10 -11.08
N ARG A 380 -15.62 4.47 -12.14
CA ARG A 380 -15.94 3.07 -12.49
C ARG A 380 -15.35 2.08 -11.50
N ASN A 381 -14.27 2.43 -10.80
CA ASN A 381 -13.66 1.56 -9.78
C ASN A 381 -14.65 1.22 -8.66
N PHE A 382 -15.63 2.09 -8.38
CA PHE A 382 -16.66 1.84 -7.37
C PHE A 382 -17.69 0.78 -7.79
N ALA A 383 -17.67 0.33 -9.05
CA ALA A 383 -18.44 -0.84 -9.47
C ALA A 383 -17.73 -2.19 -9.20
N TRP A 384 -16.51 -2.18 -8.63
CA TRP A 384 -15.74 -3.39 -8.34
C TRP A 384 -16.50 -4.48 -7.56
N PRO A 385 -17.33 -4.16 -6.54
CA PRO A 385 -18.15 -5.17 -5.87
C PRO A 385 -19.05 -5.98 -6.82
N LEU A 386 -19.51 -5.38 -7.92
CA LEU A 386 -20.45 -5.96 -8.88
C LEU A 386 -19.79 -6.80 -9.99
N ARG A 387 -18.48 -7.03 -9.91
CA ARG A 387 -17.79 -7.96 -10.81
C ARG A 387 -18.34 -9.37 -10.69
N ASP A 388 -18.02 -10.20 -11.68
CA ASP A 388 -18.30 -11.63 -11.61
C ASP A 388 -17.28 -12.33 -10.69
N TRP A 389 -17.78 -12.93 -9.61
CA TRP A 389 -17.02 -13.67 -8.60
C TRP A 389 -17.15 -15.19 -8.77
N THR A 390 -17.83 -15.68 -9.82
CA THR A 390 -18.16 -17.12 -9.97
C THR A 390 -16.91 -18.00 -9.93
N GLY A 391 -15.86 -17.64 -10.67
CA GLY A 391 -14.59 -18.37 -10.66
C GLY A 391 -13.90 -18.36 -9.29
N HIS A 392 -14.08 -17.30 -8.49
CA HIS A 392 -13.55 -17.25 -7.12
C HIS A 392 -14.26 -18.21 -6.19
N PHE A 393 -15.58 -18.37 -6.32
CA PHE A 393 -16.32 -19.32 -5.48
C PHE A 393 -15.88 -20.76 -5.75
N GLU A 394 -15.70 -21.12 -7.01
CA GLU A 394 -15.20 -22.43 -7.44
C GLU A 394 -13.77 -22.69 -6.94
N PHE A 395 -12.92 -21.66 -6.98
CA PHE A 395 -11.54 -21.73 -6.52
C PHE A 395 -11.43 -21.85 -5.00
N LEU A 396 -12.16 -21.00 -4.25
CA LEU A 396 -12.08 -20.92 -2.79
C LEU A 396 -12.80 -22.10 -2.10
N LYS A 397 -13.81 -22.69 -2.74
CA LYS A 397 -14.56 -23.87 -2.25
C LYS A 397 -15.17 -23.68 -0.86
N ILE A 398 -15.68 -22.48 -0.58
CA ILE A 398 -16.38 -22.14 0.68
C ILE A 398 -17.89 -22.24 0.48
N HIS A 399 -18.56 -23.02 1.33
CA HIS A 399 -20.00 -23.21 1.29
C HIS A 399 -20.75 -21.93 1.71
N GLY A 400 -21.84 -21.59 1.02
CA GLY A 400 -22.68 -20.41 1.31
C GLY A 400 -22.08 -19.06 0.91
N LEU A 401 -20.83 -19.02 0.41
CA LEU A 401 -20.14 -17.78 0.06
C LEU A 401 -20.81 -17.08 -1.12
N LYS A 402 -21.28 -17.83 -2.11
CA LYS A 402 -21.92 -17.28 -3.32
C LYS A 402 -23.19 -16.51 -2.97
N GLU A 403 -24.05 -17.11 -2.14
CA GLU A 403 -25.32 -16.54 -1.71
C GLU A 403 -25.08 -15.29 -0.86
N LEU A 404 -24.14 -15.35 0.08
CA LEU A 404 -23.76 -14.21 0.91
C LEU A 404 -23.20 -13.05 0.07
N VAL A 405 -22.29 -13.32 -0.87
CA VAL A 405 -21.75 -12.27 -1.74
C VAL A 405 -22.84 -11.64 -2.60
N ALA A 406 -23.76 -12.43 -3.14
CA ALA A 406 -24.91 -11.91 -3.90
C ALA A 406 -25.81 -11.01 -3.04
N GLU A 407 -26.10 -11.41 -1.79
CA GLU A 407 -26.82 -10.56 -0.83
C GLU A 407 -26.09 -9.24 -0.59
N LYS A 408 -24.78 -9.28 -0.34
CA LYS A 408 -23.98 -8.07 -0.08
C LYS A 408 -23.80 -7.19 -1.31
N GLN A 409 -23.78 -7.74 -2.53
CA GLN A 409 -23.84 -6.96 -3.76
C GLN A 409 -25.16 -6.18 -3.87
N GLN A 410 -26.29 -6.81 -3.56
CA GLN A 410 -27.60 -6.14 -3.56
C GLN A 410 -27.66 -5.04 -2.48
N GLN A 411 -27.16 -5.32 -1.29
CA GLN A 411 -27.09 -4.32 -0.22
C GLN A 411 -26.18 -3.14 -0.59
N TYR A 412 -25.04 -3.41 -1.24
CA TYR A 412 -24.15 -2.36 -1.72
C TYR A 412 -24.86 -1.42 -2.71
N VAL A 413 -25.62 -1.96 -3.66
CA VAL A 413 -26.41 -1.13 -4.60
C VAL A 413 -27.46 -0.29 -3.88
N LYS A 414 -28.20 -0.87 -2.92
CA LYS A 414 -29.17 -0.14 -2.09
C LYS A 414 -28.52 1.00 -1.29
N ASP A 415 -27.35 0.74 -0.71
CA ASP A 415 -26.58 1.76 0.02
C ASP A 415 -26.20 2.92 -0.93
N LEU A 416 -25.76 2.63 -2.16
CA LEU A 416 -25.46 3.66 -3.16
C LEU A 416 -26.70 4.45 -3.62
N GLU A 417 -27.84 3.78 -3.83
CA GLU A 417 -29.12 4.44 -4.18
C GLU A 417 -29.56 5.41 -3.07
N SER A 418 -29.42 5.00 -1.80
CA SER A 418 -29.72 5.84 -0.64
C SER A 418 -28.82 7.09 -0.62
N ILE A 419 -27.51 6.93 -0.83
CA ILE A 419 -26.56 8.04 -0.90
C ILE A 419 -26.92 8.98 -2.07
N ALA A 420 -27.26 8.43 -3.24
CA ALA A 420 -27.66 9.22 -4.40
C ALA A 420 -28.95 10.01 -4.11
N ASN A 421 -29.94 9.41 -3.44
CA ASN A 421 -31.16 10.11 -3.06
C ASN A 421 -30.86 11.31 -2.15
N LEU A 422 -30.00 11.14 -1.14
CA LEU A 422 -29.59 12.22 -0.24
C LEU A 422 -28.76 13.31 -0.96
N PHE A 423 -27.88 12.92 -1.88
CA PHE A 423 -27.10 13.85 -2.69
C PHE A 423 -27.99 14.73 -3.57
N TYR A 424 -28.92 14.14 -4.32
CA TYR A 424 -29.81 14.88 -5.21
C TYR A 424 -30.94 15.64 -4.48
N SER A 425 -31.22 15.31 -3.21
CA SER A 425 -32.07 16.13 -2.34
C SER A 425 -31.32 17.27 -1.64
N ASN A 426 -30.04 17.49 -1.98
CA ASN A 426 -29.14 18.45 -1.32
C ASN A 426 -28.93 18.21 0.19
N ALA A 427 -29.17 16.99 0.68
CA ALA A 427 -28.89 16.60 2.06
C ALA A 427 -27.42 16.19 2.27
N LEU A 428 -26.68 15.89 1.19
CA LEU A 428 -25.25 15.64 1.19
C LEU A 428 -24.56 16.52 0.14
N ASP A 429 -23.42 17.11 0.50
CA ASP A 429 -22.52 17.69 -0.48
C ASP A 429 -21.65 16.59 -1.16
N SER A 430 -20.92 16.96 -2.23
CA SER A 430 -20.11 16.00 -2.99
C SER A 430 -19.04 15.32 -2.14
N LYS A 431 -18.49 16.02 -1.14
CA LYS A 431 -17.45 15.47 -0.25
C LYS A 431 -18.03 14.44 0.71
N SER A 432 -19.19 14.72 1.29
CA SER A 432 -19.87 13.80 2.21
C SER A 432 -20.38 12.58 1.46
N ALA A 433 -20.94 12.77 0.26
CA ALA A 433 -21.33 11.66 -0.61
C ALA A 433 -20.12 10.78 -1.00
N SER A 434 -18.97 11.37 -1.36
CA SER A 434 -17.77 10.59 -1.70
C SER A 434 -17.25 9.76 -0.52
N VAL A 435 -17.28 10.31 0.70
CA VAL A 435 -16.92 9.58 1.92
C VAL A 435 -17.89 8.42 2.18
N MET A 436 -19.20 8.65 2.05
CA MET A 436 -20.20 7.60 2.25
C MET A 436 -20.10 6.48 1.20
N VAL A 437 -19.82 6.79 -0.06
CA VAL A 437 -19.59 5.78 -1.10
C VAL A 437 -18.36 4.93 -0.78
N GLN A 438 -17.27 5.54 -0.33
CA GLN A 438 -16.09 4.80 0.12
C GLN A 438 -16.40 3.91 1.34
N GLY A 439 -17.23 4.40 2.26
CA GLY A 439 -17.74 3.63 3.40
C GLY A 439 -18.55 2.41 2.96
N ALA A 440 -19.47 2.56 2.00
CA ALA A 440 -20.26 1.47 1.44
C ALA A 440 -19.38 0.41 0.76
N LEU A 441 -18.36 0.85 0.01
CA LEU A 441 -17.39 -0.05 -0.63
C LEU A 441 -16.60 -0.86 0.41
N ALA A 442 -16.12 -0.19 1.46
CA ALA A 442 -15.39 -0.84 2.54
C ALA A 442 -16.28 -1.82 3.33
N LYS A 443 -17.56 -1.45 3.55
CA LYS A 443 -18.57 -2.30 4.18
C LYS A 443 -18.82 -3.58 3.39
N PHE A 444 -18.96 -3.49 2.06
CA PHE A 444 -19.08 -4.69 1.21
C PHE A 444 -17.91 -5.66 1.42
N ALA A 445 -16.66 -5.17 1.40
CA ALA A 445 -15.49 -6.03 1.59
C ALA A 445 -15.48 -6.70 2.97
N ALA A 446 -15.92 -5.99 4.02
CA ALA A 446 -15.99 -6.50 5.38
C ALA A 446 -17.13 -7.50 5.62
N GLU A 447 -18.28 -7.32 4.98
CA GLU A 447 -19.48 -8.13 5.24
C GLU A 447 -19.69 -9.27 4.25
N SER A 448 -18.95 -9.29 3.12
CA SER A 448 -19.06 -10.32 2.07
C SER A 448 -18.36 -11.63 2.38
N ALA A 449 -17.59 -11.69 3.48
CA ALA A 449 -16.72 -12.82 3.84
C ALA A 449 -15.64 -13.21 2.80
N LEU A 450 -15.50 -12.47 1.69
CA LEU A 450 -14.48 -12.74 0.68
C LEU A 450 -13.07 -12.66 1.26
N SER A 451 -12.77 -11.61 2.03
CA SER A 451 -11.45 -11.44 2.66
C SER A 451 -11.07 -12.64 3.52
N ASP A 452 -12.02 -13.14 4.31
CA ASP A 452 -11.84 -14.30 5.18
C ASP A 452 -11.68 -15.59 4.37
N ALA A 453 -12.45 -15.75 3.30
CA ALA A 453 -12.35 -16.91 2.41
C ALA A 453 -10.96 -17.01 1.74
N PHE A 454 -10.41 -15.90 1.25
CA PHE A 454 -9.05 -15.85 0.72
C PHE A 454 -8.01 -16.21 1.79
N ASN A 455 -8.15 -15.66 3.00
CA ASN A 455 -7.23 -15.93 4.10
C ASN A 455 -7.28 -17.40 4.56
N GLN A 456 -8.48 -17.98 4.70
CA GLN A 456 -8.67 -19.40 5.03
C GLN A 456 -8.10 -20.31 3.95
N TRP A 457 -8.30 -19.97 2.67
CA TRP A 457 -7.72 -20.73 1.57
C TRP A 457 -6.19 -20.75 1.66
N LEU A 458 -5.57 -19.59 1.88
CA LEU A 458 -4.12 -19.46 1.96
C LEU A 458 -3.54 -20.22 3.17
N GLU A 459 -4.21 -20.13 4.33
CA GLU A 459 -3.83 -20.88 5.54
C GLU A 459 -3.94 -22.40 5.33
N LYS A 460 -4.94 -22.85 4.57
CA LYS A 460 -5.07 -24.27 4.23
C LYS A 460 -3.90 -24.75 3.37
N GLN A 461 -3.47 -23.96 2.38
CA GLN A 461 -2.34 -24.35 1.52
C GLN A 461 -1.03 -24.45 2.32
N SER A 462 -0.74 -23.48 3.20
CA SER A 462 0.50 -23.50 3.99
C SER A 462 0.59 -24.70 4.96
N ARG A 463 -0.55 -25.21 5.43
CA ARG A 463 -0.62 -26.44 6.26
C ARG A 463 -0.41 -27.73 5.47
N ILE A 464 -0.70 -27.74 4.17
CA ILE A 464 -0.50 -28.92 3.32
C ILE A 464 1.00 -29.09 3.03
N GLU A 465 1.72 -27.99 2.81
CA GLU A 465 3.14 -28.03 2.45
C GLU A 465 4.09 -28.28 3.64
N THR A 466 3.60 -28.12 4.87
CA THR A 466 4.36 -28.37 6.10
C THR A 466 4.28 -29.82 6.58
N LYS A 467 3.34 -30.60 6.04
CA LYS A 467 3.27 -32.06 6.18
C LYS A 467 4.03 -32.73 5.04
#